data_AF-A0A6J7NUN9-F1
#
_entry.id   AF-A0A6J7NUN9-F1
#
_cell.length_a   1.000
_cell.length_b   1.000
_cell.length_c   1.000
_cell.angle_alpha   90.00
_cell.angle_beta   90.00
_cell.angle_gamma   90.00
#
_symmetry.space_group_name_H-M   'P 1'
#
loop_
_entity.id
_entity.type
_entity.pdbx_description
1 polymer ?
#
loop_
_entity_poly.entity_id
_entity_poly.type
_entity_poly.pdbx_seq_one_letter_code
_entity_poly.pdbx_strand_id
1 'polypeptide(L)'
;MRGRRIAFDYGQVRTGVAICDADGILSSPLCTLETKSKDFLTQVSALLVEYEPVMIFIGDPLNMAGTIGESSEKVSYFVAQLQTITSVPIRMVDERLSTVSAQRKLKDAHVSSRDSKSLIDAMAAVSILEQGLLSEKNQ
;
A
#
# COMPACT_ATOMS: atom_id res chain seq x y z
N MET A 1 3.89 -1.73 19.37
CA MET A 1 5.09 -2.45 18.83
C MET A 1 5.99 -1.43 18.11
N ARG A 2 7.30 -1.45 18.38
CA ARG A 2 8.29 -0.59 17.70
C ARG A 2 8.88 -1.32 16.49
N GLY A 3 9.12 -0.61 15.39
CA GLY A 3 9.63 -1.16 14.12
C GLY A 3 8.97 -0.50 12.91
N ARG A 4 9.62 -0.59 11.74
CA ARG A 4 9.05 -0.02 10.51
C ARG A 4 7.87 -0.86 10.04
N ARG A 5 6.91 -0.21 9.39
CA ARG A 5 5.86 -0.88 8.61
C ARG A 5 6.00 -0.52 7.17
N ILE A 6 5.71 -1.48 6.31
CA ILE A 6 5.71 -1.30 4.87
C ILE A 6 4.30 -1.54 4.34
N ALA A 7 3.91 -0.78 3.32
CA ALA A 7 2.63 -0.95 2.65
C ALA A 7 2.80 -1.14 1.15
N PHE A 8 1.95 -1.99 0.58
CA PHE A 8 1.88 -2.25 -0.86
C PHE A 8 0.49 -1.88 -1.41
N ASP A 9 0.47 -1.02 -2.41
CA ASP A 9 -0.68 -0.80 -3.30
C ASP A 9 -0.53 -1.70 -4.52
N TYR A 10 -1.10 -2.90 -4.49
CA TYR A 10 -0.90 -3.92 -5.52
C TYR A 10 -1.82 -3.70 -6.73
N GLY A 11 -1.29 -3.06 -7.77
CA GLY A 11 -1.98 -2.83 -9.04
C GLY A 11 -1.56 -3.79 -10.15
N GLN A 12 -2.35 -3.86 -11.23
CA GLN A 12 -2.08 -4.78 -12.36
C GLN A 12 -0.80 -4.49 -13.16
N VAL A 13 -0.36 -3.23 -13.17
CA VAL A 13 0.82 -2.78 -13.95
C VAL A 13 1.95 -2.37 -13.02
N ARG A 14 1.61 -1.65 -11.95
CA ARG A 14 2.55 -1.11 -10.99
C ARG A 14 2.07 -1.42 -9.58
N THR A 15 3.03 -1.64 -8.69
CA THR A 15 2.80 -1.78 -7.25
C THR A 15 3.51 -0.64 -6.54
N GLY A 16 2.75 0.24 -5.88
CA GLY A 16 3.30 1.31 -5.05
C GLY A 16 3.80 0.74 -3.72
N VAL A 17 4.91 1.26 -3.21
CA VAL A 17 5.47 0.86 -1.92
C VAL A 17 5.67 2.08 -1.04
N ALA A 18 5.25 1.99 0.22
CA ALA A 18 5.47 3.03 1.23
C ALA A 18 6.04 2.43 2.51
N ILE A 19 6.75 3.24 3.29
CA ILE A 19 7.36 2.83 4.55
C ILE A 19 7.20 3.93 5.61
N CYS A 20 7.18 3.54 6.89
CA CYS A 20 7.23 4.49 7.99
C CYS A 20 8.54 4.42 8.77
N ASP A 21 8.81 5.44 9.56
CA ASP A 21 9.85 5.39 10.59
C ASP A 21 9.61 4.27 11.62
N ALA A 22 10.62 4.00 12.45
CA ALA A 22 10.56 2.92 13.44
C ALA A 22 9.50 3.15 14.54
N ASP A 23 9.05 4.39 14.72
CA ASP A 23 8.07 4.77 15.73
C ASP A 23 6.63 4.80 15.15
N GLY A 24 6.47 4.60 13.84
CA GLY A 24 5.18 4.60 13.14
C GLY A 24 4.54 5.98 13.08
N ILE A 25 5.35 7.04 13.01
CA ILE A 25 4.88 8.43 13.01
C ILE A 25 4.83 8.99 11.59
N LEU A 26 5.97 8.98 10.88
CA LEU A 26 6.06 9.53 9.53
C LEU A 26 5.99 8.41 8.49
N SER A 27 5.01 8.49 7.60
CA SER A 27 4.87 7.63 6.41
C SER A 27 5.38 8.35 5.17
N SER A 28 6.11 7.66 4.30
CA SER A 28 6.61 8.21 3.04
C SER A 28 6.57 7.20 1.90
N PRO A 29 6.46 7.64 0.64
CA PRO A 29 6.68 6.76 -0.51
C PRO A 29 8.09 6.19 -0.47
N LEU A 30 8.22 4.91 -0.81
CA LEU A 30 9.51 4.24 -0.94
C LEU A 30 9.90 4.10 -2.41
N CYS A 31 9.09 3.38 -3.18
CA CYS A 31 9.34 3.17 -4.60
C CYS A 31 8.07 2.69 -5.33
N THR A 32 8.20 2.39 -6.61
CA THR A 32 7.16 1.74 -7.41
C THR A 32 7.79 0.59 -8.17
N LEU A 33 7.21 -0.60 -8.06
CA LEU A 33 7.65 -1.81 -8.73
C LEU A 33 6.76 -2.10 -9.94
N GLU A 34 7.32 -2.72 -10.97
CA GLU A 34 6.53 -3.23 -12.10
C GLU A 34 5.94 -4.60 -11.73
N THR A 35 4.61 -4.69 -11.60
CA THR A 35 3.94 -5.89 -11.10
C THR A 35 4.15 -7.11 -11.99
N LYS A 36 4.27 -6.90 -13.30
CA LYS A 36 4.45 -7.97 -14.30
C LYS A 36 5.91 -8.35 -14.52
N SER A 37 6.85 -7.68 -13.83
CA SER A 37 8.27 -8.05 -13.92
C SER A 37 8.48 -9.46 -13.40
N LYS A 38 9.36 -10.22 -14.08
CA LYS A 38 9.80 -11.55 -13.61
C LYS A 38 10.52 -11.47 -12.27
N ASP A 39 11.13 -10.33 -11.97
CA ASP A 39 11.91 -10.09 -10.76
C ASP A 39 11.07 -9.47 -9.64
N PHE A 40 9.75 -9.32 -9.82
CA PHE A 40 8.88 -8.61 -8.88
C PHE A 40 9.00 -9.14 -7.44
N LEU A 41 8.87 -10.46 -7.24
CA LEU A 41 9.01 -11.04 -5.89
C LEU A 41 10.43 -10.94 -5.34
N THR A 42 11.46 -10.98 -6.19
CA THR A 42 12.85 -10.78 -5.78
C THR A 42 13.07 -9.36 -5.28
N GLN A 43 12.51 -8.37 -5.99
CA GLN A 43 12.56 -6.96 -5.58
C GLN A 43 11.82 -6.73 -4.26
N VAL A 44 10.62 -7.31 -4.12
CA VAL A 44 9.87 -7.26 -2.86
C VAL A 44 10.66 -7.89 -1.72
N SER A 45 11.23 -9.08 -1.92
CA SER A 45 12.07 -9.75 -0.93
C SER A 45 13.27 -8.89 -0.51
N ALA A 46 13.95 -8.25 -1.47
CA ALA A 46 15.04 -7.33 -1.19
C ALA A 46 14.61 -6.16 -0.30
N LEU A 47 13.44 -5.56 -0.55
CA LEU A 47 12.89 -4.50 0.32
C LEU A 47 12.59 -5.02 1.72
N LEU A 48 12.03 -6.23 1.86
CA LEU A 48 11.73 -6.80 3.17
C LEU A 48 13.01 -7.10 3.97
N VAL A 49 14.08 -7.54 3.30
CA VAL A 49 15.40 -7.76 3.92
C VAL A 49 16.07 -6.44 4.28
N GLU A 50 16.02 -5.43 3.42
CA GLU A 50 16.68 -4.13 3.63
C GLU A 50 16.04 -3.35 4.79
N TYR A 51 14.71 -3.35 4.87
CA TYR A 51 13.98 -2.50 5.79
C TYR A 51 13.50 -3.19 7.06
N GLU A 52 13.52 -4.53 7.08
CA GLU A 52 13.11 -5.39 8.20
C GLU A 52 11.79 -4.93 8.85
N PRO A 53 10.69 -4.82 8.08
CA PRO A 53 9.43 -4.33 8.62
C PRO A 53 8.84 -5.34 9.61
N VAL A 54 8.21 -4.84 10.67
CA VAL A 54 7.54 -5.69 11.67
C VAL A 54 6.10 -6.03 11.28
N MET A 55 5.55 -5.34 10.27
CA MET A 55 4.19 -5.53 9.76
C MET A 55 4.11 -5.04 8.31
N ILE A 56 3.39 -5.81 7.49
CA ILE A 56 3.07 -5.49 6.10
C ILE A 56 1.59 -5.12 5.99
N PHE A 57 1.29 -4.00 5.34
CA PHE A 57 -0.07 -3.61 4.96
C PHE A 57 -0.28 -3.75 3.46
N ILE A 58 -1.46 -4.19 3.05
CA ILE A 58 -1.83 -4.31 1.63
C ILE A 58 -3.22 -3.72 1.44
N GLY A 59 -3.37 -2.89 0.41
CA GLY A 59 -4.67 -2.34 0.04
C GLY A 59 -5.64 -3.43 -0.37
N ASP A 60 -6.86 -3.40 0.18
CA ASP A 60 -7.96 -4.28 -0.21
C ASP A 60 -8.94 -3.51 -1.13
N PRO A 61 -8.92 -3.77 -2.45
CA PRO A 61 -9.84 -3.16 -3.39
C PRO A 61 -11.21 -3.83 -3.26
N LEU A 62 -11.95 -3.51 -2.20
CA LEU A 62 -13.37 -3.86 -2.11
C LEU A 62 -14.14 -2.99 -3.10
N ASN A 63 -14.51 -3.58 -4.24
CA ASN A 63 -15.41 -2.96 -5.19
C ASN A 63 -16.70 -2.49 -4.46
N MET A 64 -17.07 -1.22 -4.66
CA MET A 64 -18.30 -0.57 -4.18
C MET A 64 -19.61 -1.29 -4.56
N ALA A 65 -19.57 -2.38 -5.32
CA ALA A 65 -20.72 -3.18 -5.75
C ALA A 65 -20.95 -4.47 -4.93
N GLY A 66 -20.14 -4.77 -3.91
CA GLY A 66 -20.35 -5.95 -3.06
C GLY A 66 -20.06 -7.30 -3.72
N THR A 67 -19.52 -7.31 -4.94
CA THR A 67 -18.97 -8.50 -5.59
C THR A 67 -17.47 -8.58 -5.37
N ILE A 68 -16.99 -9.75 -4.94
CA ILE A 68 -15.57 -10.12 -5.00
C ILE A 68 -15.17 -10.02 -6.47
N GLY A 69 -14.51 -8.93 -6.85
CA GLY A 69 -14.04 -8.72 -8.21
C GLY A 69 -12.67 -9.33 -8.45
N GLU A 70 -12.25 -9.42 -9.72
CA GLU A 70 -10.90 -9.86 -10.12
C GLU A 70 -9.76 -9.16 -9.33
N SER A 71 -9.97 -7.94 -8.86
CA SER A 71 -8.99 -7.20 -8.07
C SER A 71 -8.72 -7.83 -6.71
N SER A 72 -9.75 -8.37 -6.04
CA SER A 72 -9.60 -9.02 -4.73
C SER A 72 -8.91 -10.38 -4.85
N GLU A 73 -9.17 -11.12 -5.92
CA GLU A 73 -8.45 -12.37 -6.24
C GLU A 73 -6.96 -12.10 -6.50
N LYS A 74 -6.64 -11.03 -7.24
CA LYS A 74 -5.26 -10.62 -7.54
C LYS A 74 -4.49 -10.27 -6.26
N VAL A 75 -5.12 -9.52 -5.35
CA VAL A 75 -4.51 -9.18 -4.06
C VAL A 75 -4.35 -10.42 -3.18
N SER A 76 -5.34 -11.31 -3.15
CA SER A 76 -5.24 -12.59 -2.42
C SER A 76 -4.10 -13.45 -2.95
N TYR A 77 -3.91 -13.50 -4.27
CA TYR A 77 -2.77 -14.18 -4.89
C TYR A 77 -1.45 -13.56 -4.47
N PHE A 78 -1.36 -12.22 -4.47
CA PHE A 78 -0.15 -11.53 -4.01
C PHE A 78 0.16 -11.79 -2.53
N VAL A 79 -0.85 -11.80 -1.66
CA VAL A 79 -0.71 -12.20 -0.24
C VAL A 79 -0.14 -13.60 -0.12
N ALA A 80 -0.68 -14.56 -0.89
CA ALA A 80 -0.19 -15.94 -0.88
C ALA A 80 1.27 -16.02 -1.33
N GLN A 81 1.67 -15.26 -2.35
CA GLN A 81 3.07 -15.18 -2.78
C GLN A 81 3.97 -14.58 -1.69
N LEU A 82 3.55 -13.48 -1.03
CA LEU A 82 4.31 -12.87 0.06
C LEU A 82 4.55 -13.85 1.20
N GLN A 83 3.53 -14.63 1.57
CA GLN A 83 3.65 -15.66 2.61
C GLN A 83 4.68 -16.74 2.30
N THR A 84 5.03 -16.94 1.02
CA THR A 84 6.12 -17.88 0.65
C THR A 84 7.52 -17.31 0.86
N ILE A 85 7.67 -15.99 0.96
CA ILE A 85 8.97 -15.31 1.03
C ILE A 85 9.22 -14.58 2.36
N THR A 86 8.21 -14.42 3.21
CA THR A 86 8.35 -13.76 4.51
C THR A 86 7.41 -14.33 5.57
N SER A 87 7.85 -14.28 6.83
CA SER A 87 7.04 -14.56 8.01
C SER A 87 6.51 -13.30 8.70
N VAL A 88 6.84 -12.12 8.17
CA VAL A 88 6.33 -10.84 8.68
C VAL A 88 4.81 -10.88 8.59
N PRO A 89 4.07 -10.52 9.65
CA PRO A 89 2.62 -10.57 9.60
C PRO A 89 2.10 -9.63 8.50
N ILE A 90 0.96 -9.99 7.89
CA ILE A 90 0.32 -9.23 6.81
C ILE A 90 -1.08 -8.85 7.25
N ARG A 91 -1.48 -7.58 7.06
CA ARG A 91 -2.83 -7.08 7.31
C ARG A 91 -3.39 -6.38 6.07
N MET A 92 -4.62 -6.74 5.73
CA MET A 92 -5.38 -6.06 4.69
C MET A 92 -5.93 -4.74 5.23
N VAL A 93 -5.86 -3.67 4.42
CA VAL A 93 -6.35 -2.34 4.76
C VAL A 93 -7.43 -1.93 3.77
N ASP A 94 -8.59 -1.58 4.28
CA ASP A 94 -9.76 -1.20 3.50
C ASP A 94 -9.65 0.24 2.97
N GLU A 95 -9.58 0.39 1.64
CA GLU A 95 -9.33 1.67 0.97
C GLU A 95 -10.52 2.65 0.98
N ARG A 96 -11.72 2.22 1.41
CA ARG A 96 -12.98 2.97 1.30
C ARG A 96 -12.98 4.35 1.99
N LEU A 97 -12.08 4.60 2.94
CA LEU A 97 -12.04 5.83 3.72
C LEU A 97 -11.27 6.99 3.04
N SER A 98 -10.54 6.74 1.96
CA SER A 98 -9.62 7.72 1.37
C SER A 98 -10.25 8.59 0.25
N THR A 99 -11.12 8.03 -0.58
CA THR A 99 -11.50 8.67 -1.86
C THR A 99 -12.35 9.93 -1.68
N VAL A 100 -13.24 9.96 -0.67
CA VAL A 100 -14.14 11.11 -0.41
C VAL A 100 -13.39 12.30 0.21
N SER A 101 -12.32 12.06 0.96
CA SER A 101 -11.55 13.11 1.63
C SER A 101 -10.40 13.65 0.77
N ALA A 102 -9.74 12.79 -0.02
CA ALA A 102 -8.64 13.16 -0.92
C ALA A 102 -9.10 14.06 -2.09
N GLN A 103 -10.26 13.77 -2.69
CA GLN A 103 -10.80 14.60 -3.79
C GLN A 103 -11.19 16.02 -3.37
N ARG A 104 -11.62 16.23 -2.11
CA ARG A 104 -11.90 17.59 -1.59
C ARG A 104 -10.62 18.41 -1.42
N LYS A 105 -9.58 17.82 -0.83
CA LYS A 105 -8.29 18.52 -0.59
C LYS A 105 -7.58 18.94 -1.89
N LEU A 106 -7.69 18.14 -2.96
CA LEU A 106 -7.06 18.45 -4.24
C LEU A 106 -7.81 19.51 -5.05
N LYS A 107 -9.14 19.59 -4.90
CA LYS A 107 -9.96 20.66 -5.52
C LYS A 107 -9.63 22.05 -4.97
N ASP A 108 -9.28 22.14 -3.69
CA ASP A 108 -8.96 23.41 -3.03
C ASP A 108 -7.57 23.95 -3.42
N ALA A 109 -6.67 23.11 -3.93
CA ALA A 109 -5.26 23.44 -4.14
C ALA A 109 -4.88 23.98 -5.54
N HIS A 110 -5.82 24.13 -6.48
CA HIS A 110 -5.56 24.67 -7.85
C HIS A 110 -4.36 24.03 -8.60
N VAL A 111 -4.06 22.75 -8.35
CA VAL A 111 -2.95 22.04 -9.00
C VAL A 111 -3.42 21.50 -10.36
N SER A 112 -2.55 21.56 -11.38
CA SER A 112 -2.83 21.03 -12.72
C SER A 112 -3.23 19.54 -12.66
N SER A 113 -4.19 19.11 -13.47
CA SER A 113 -4.74 17.75 -13.44
C SER A 113 -3.73 16.65 -13.78
N ARG A 114 -2.64 17.01 -14.47
CA ARG A 114 -1.59 16.08 -14.91
C ARG A 114 -0.53 15.84 -13.82
N ASP A 115 -0.09 16.89 -13.15
CA ASP A 115 0.87 16.80 -12.04
C ASP A 115 0.22 16.17 -10.79
N SER A 116 -1.10 16.35 -10.66
CA SER A 116 -1.89 15.71 -9.61
C SER A 116 -1.87 14.18 -9.74
N LYS A 117 -1.88 13.62 -10.96
CA LYS A 117 -2.02 12.17 -11.15
C LYS A 117 -0.79 11.38 -10.72
N SER A 118 0.41 11.85 -11.07
CA SER A 118 1.66 11.21 -10.62
C SER A 118 1.85 11.30 -9.11
N LEU A 119 1.43 12.42 -8.50
CA LEU A 119 1.44 12.58 -7.05
C LEU A 119 0.41 11.65 -6.38
N ILE A 120 -0.82 11.58 -6.89
CA ILE A 120 -1.87 10.69 -6.38
C ILE A 120 -1.43 9.22 -6.44
N ASP A 121 -0.85 8.78 -7.57
CA ASP A 121 -0.35 7.41 -7.75
C ASP A 121 0.74 7.08 -6.70
N ALA A 122 1.62 8.04 -6.37
CA ALA A 122 2.64 7.84 -5.34
C ALA A 122 2.09 7.83 -3.90
N MET A 123 0.92 8.42 -3.67
CA MET A 123 0.31 8.56 -2.33
C MET A 123 -0.62 7.41 -1.95
N ALA A 124 -0.98 6.52 -2.88
CA ALA A 124 -1.88 5.40 -2.60
C ALA A 124 -1.30 4.45 -1.53
N ALA A 125 -0.07 3.97 -1.72
CA ALA A 125 0.62 3.13 -0.73
C ALA A 125 0.83 3.83 0.61
N VAL A 126 1.07 5.15 0.61
CA VAL A 126 1.17 5.96 1.84
C VAL A 126 -0.16 5.99 2.57
N SER A 127 -1.26 6.17 1.85
CA SER A 127 -2.61 6.19 2.42
C SER A 127 -2.96 4.84 3.06
N ILE A 128 -2.62 3.73 2.40
CA ILE A 128 -2.76 2.37 2.94
C ILE A 128 -1.96 2.23 4.24
N LEU A 129 -0.70 2.70 4.25
CA LEU A 129 0.16 2.63 5.43
C LEU A 129 -0.41 3.43 6.61
N GLU A 130 -0.84 4.67 6.38
CA GLU A 130 -1.42 5.53 7.40
C GLU A 130 -2.70 4.93 8.00
N GLN A 131 -3.56 4.36 7.16
CA GLN A 131 -4.78 3.67 7.60
C GLN A 131 -4.46 2.40 8.41
N GLY A 132 -3.47 1.63 7.97
CA GLY A 132 -2.97 0.46 8.71
C GLY A 132 -2.45 0.84 10.11
N LEU A 133 -1.62 1.88 10.19
CA LEU A 133 -1.09 2.42 11.45
C LEU A 133 -2.19 2.94 12.37
N LEU A 134 -3.22 3.61 11.83
CA LEU A 134 -4.36 4.07 12.62
C LEU A 134 -5.16 2.90 13.19
N SER A 135 -5.33 1.84 12.40
CA SER A 135 -6.05 0.63 12.81
C SER A 135 -5.31 -0.13 13.91
N GLU A 136 -3.96 -0.15 13.89
CA GLU A 136 -3.15 -0.70 14.98
C GLU A 136 -3.30 0.07 16.30
N LYS A 137 -3.44 1.40 16.25
CA LYS A 137 -3.57 2.25 17.46
C LYS A 137 -4.92 2.11 18.16
N ASN A 138 -5.94 1.67 17.44
CA ASN A 138 -7.31 1.54 17.93
C ASN A 138 -7.66 0.12 18.42
N GLN A 139 -6.67 -0.78 18.50
CA GLN A 139 -6.77 -2.14 19.03
C GLN A 139 -6.05 -2.23 20.37
#